data_AF-A0A935R9J6-F1
#
_entry.id   AF-A0A935R9J6-F1
#
_cell.length_a   1.000
_cell.length_b   1.000
_cell.length_c   1.000
_cell.angle_alpha   90.00
_cell.angle_beta   90.00
_cell.angle_gamma   90.00
#
_symmetry.space_group_name_H-M   'P 1'
#
loop_
_entity.id
_entity.type
_entity.pdbx_description
1 polymer ?
#
loop_
_entity_poly.entity_id
_entity_poly.type
_entity_poly.pdbx_seq_one_letter_code
_entity_poly.pdbx_strand_id
1 'polypeptide(L)'
;MPRVRRSSCAKRMTLFWHNHFVSSLQKVRSAKLMLDQNRLLRRHALGNFGELLHAVGKDPAMMVYLDSATNRRGSPNENFAREVMELFTLGEGHYSEQDIKEAARAFTGWSIEPATGEFRWRPFFHDGGSKTVLGVSGNLDGDAVLDILLAQPQTAEFVVRKLWREFVSLTPDEVEVRRIARRFRDSGYDTRVALREILGSRAFWAPESRLALVKSPVDWVLGTLNSLQIEAPEPLLLGFALRQLGQDLFAPPNVRGWPGGEAWINSSTLLARKQYAERLLRREGHMDAREALLDPVAQLK
;
A
#
# COMPACT_ATOMS: atom_id res chain seq x y z
N MET A 1 22.65 11.88 -20.01
CA MET A 1 21.40 11.15 -19.71
C MET A 1 21.08 11.29 -18.22
N PRO A 2 19.86 11.68 -17.84
CA PRO A 2 19.56 12.02 -16.45
C PRO A 2 19.57 10.75 -15.60
N ARG A 3 20.63 10.59 -14.78
CA ARG A 3 20.70 9.58 -13.72
C ARG A 3 19.39 9.60 -12.94
N VAL A 4 18.66 8.49 -12.94
CA VAL A 4 17.46 8.29 -12.12
C VAL A 4 17.87 8.22 -10.65
N ARG A 5 18.21 9.37 -10.06
CA ARG A 5 18.56 9.55 -8.63
C ARG A 5 17.45 10.28 -7.87
N ARG A 6 16.18 10.09 -8.27
CA ARG A 6 15.04 10.34 -7.38
C ARG A 6 14.98 9.19 -6.38
N SER A 7 14.99 9.50 -5.08
CA SER A 7 15.27 8.57 -3.98
C SER A 7 14.54 7.22 -4.10
N SER A 8 15.31 6.11 -4.11
CA SER A 8 14.79 4.73 -4.17
C SER A 8 13.70 4.47 -3.12
N CYS A 9 13.90 5.01 -1.91
CA CYS A 9 12.97 4.88 -0.79
C CYS A 9 11.56 5.43 -1.08
N ALA A 10 11.43 6.60 -1.72
CA ALA A 10 10.13 7.18 -2.03
C ALA A 10 9.33 6.33 -3.04
N LYS A 11 10.02 5.72 -4.02
CA LYS A 11 9.39 4.82 -4.99
C LYS A 11 8.91 3.53 -4.32
N ARG A 12 9.75 2.94 -3.46
CA ARG A 12 9.38 1.76 -2.67
C ARG A 12 8.19 2.04 -1.77
N MET A 13 8.19 3.17 -1.08
CA MET A 13 7.06 3.60 -0.27
C MET A 13 5.80 3.89 -1.09
N THR A 14 5.93 4.43 -2.31
CA THR A 14 4.77 4.58 -3.21
C THR A 14 4.14 3.21 -3.51
N LEU A 15 4.95 2.19 -3.80
CA LEU A 15 4.45 0.83 -4.05
C LEU A 15 3.83 0.21 -2.79
N PHE A 16 4.47 0.41 -1.63
CA PHE A 16 3.93 -0.01 -0.34
C PHE A 16 2.55 0.61 -0.09
N TRP A 17 2.41 1.93 -0.26
CA TRP A 17 1.13 2.60 -0.06
C TRP A 17 0.09 2.21 -1.11
N HIS A 18 0.49 1.89 -2.34
CA HIS A 18 -0.42 1.34 -3.35
C HIS A 18 -0.94 -0.04 -2.96
N ASN A 19 -0.13 -0.86 -2.29
CA ASN A 19 -0.54 -2.13 -1.73
C ASN A 19 -1.31 -2.00 -0.41
N HIS A 20 -1.10 -0.91 0.33
CA HIS A 20 -1.80 -0.64 1.58
C HIS A 20 -3.20 -0.08 1.32
N PHE A 21 -3.32 0.97 0.50
CA PHE A 21 -4.57 1.60 0.08
C PHE A 21 -5.00 1.05 -1.27
N VAL A 22 -5.55 -0.16 -1.21
CA VAL A 22 -5.82 -0.98 -2.40
C VAL A 22 -6.93 -0.36 -3.24
N SER A 23 -6.66 -0.25 -4.54
CA SER A 23 -7.63 0.06 -5.58
C SER A 23 -7.29 -0.74 -6.85
N SER A 24 -8.29 -1.01 -7.69
CA SER A 24 -8.11 -1.78 -8.92
C SER A 24 -8.68 -1.06 -10.13
N LEU A 25 -7.87 -0.95 -11.19
CA LEU A 25 -8.28 -0.44 -12.49
C LEU A 25 -9.46 -1.24 -13.07
N GLN A 26 -9.62 -2.51 -12.71
CA GLN A 26 -10.72 -3.36 -13.16
C GLN A 26 -12.09 -2.88 -12.64
N LYS A 27 -12.14 -2.39 -11.40
CA LYS A 27 -13.36 -1.84 -10.78
C LYS A 27 -13.50 -0.35 -11.04
N VAL A 28 -12.41 0.42 -10.94
CA VAL A 28 -12.41 1.88 -11.17
C VAL A 28 -12.65 2.24 -12.63
N ARG A 29 -12.17 1.41 -13.58
CA ARG A 29 -12.34 1.56 -15.04
C ARG A 29 -11.93 2.93 -15.60
N SER A 30 -11.00 3.62 -14.93
CA SER A 30 -10.47 4.91 -15.38
C SER A 30 -8.98 5.01 -15.13
N ALA A 31 -8.19 5.02 -16.21
CA ALA A 31 -6.74 5.19 -16.12
C ALA A 31 -6.34 6.55 -15.53
N LYS A 32 -7.14 7.60 -15.79
CA LYS A 32 -6.92 8.94 -15.22
C LYS A 32 -7.03 8.91 -13.70
N LEU A 33 -8.10 8.33 -13.15
CA LEU A 33 -8.30 8.27 -11.69
C LEU A 33 -7.19 7.46 -11.02
N MET A 34 -6.82 6.31 -11.59
CA MET A 34 -5.72 5.50 -11.07
C MET A 34 -4.37 6.24 -11.12
N LEU A 35 -4.10 7.02 -12.18
CA LEU A 35 -2.90 7.84 -12.29
C LEU A 35 -2.89 8.97 -11.25
N ASP A 36 -4.02 9.63 -11.04
CA ASP A 36 -4.13 10.72 -10.07
C ASP A 36 -3.99 10.20 -8.63
N GLN A 37 -4.56 9.04 -8.32
CA GLN A 37 -4.29 8.34 -7.06
C GLN A 37 -2.81 7.97 -6.93
N ASN A 38 -2.16 7.42 -7.97
CA ASN A 38 -0.73 7.12 -7.91
C ASN A 38 0.12 8.37 -7.65
N ARG A 39 -0.25 9.51 -8.25
CA ARG A 39 0.41 10.80 -7.98
C ARG A 39 0.19 11.26 -6.54
N LEU A 40 -1.00 11.07 -5.98
CA LEU A 40 -1.29 11.31 -4.56
C LEU A 40 -0.38 10.46 -3.67
N LEU A 41 -0.33 9.15 -3.89
CA LEU A 41 0.56 8.25 -3.14
C LEU A 41 2.03 8.67 -3.24
N ARG A 42 2.50 9.10 -4.42
CA ARG A 42 3.87 9.61 -4.61
C ARG A 42 4.15 10.89 -3.83
N ARG A 43 3.19 11.82 -3.77
CA ARG A 43 3.34 13.08 -3.00
C ARG A 43 3.47 12.79 -1.51
N HIS A 44 2.69 11.84 -1.00
CA HIS A 44 2.66 11.49 0.42
C HIS A 44 3.60 10.32 0.79
N ALA A 45 4.40 9.79 -0.15
CA ALA A 45 5.13 8.54 0.05
C ALA A 45 6.02 8.51 1.31
N LEU A 46 6.65 9.64 1.63
CA LEU A 46 7.45 9.86 2.84
C LEU A 46 6.86 10.95 3.72
N GLY A 47 5.57 11.24 3.60
CA GLY A 47 4.88 12.32 4.31
C GLY A 47 4.21 11.85 5.59
N ASN A 48 3.17 12.58 5.99
CA ASN A 48 2.34 12.24 7.13
C ASN A 48 1.28 11.19 6.74
N PHE A 49 1.16 10.10 7.51
CA PHE A 49 0.18 9.04 7.25
C PHE A 49 -1.26 9.50 7.54
N GLY A 50 -1.49 10.35 8.54
CA GLY A 50 -2.80 10.95 8.77
C GLY A 50 -3.27 11.78 7.59
N GLU A 51 -2.43 12.69 7.08
CA GLU A 51 -2.74 13.44 5.86
C GLU A 51 -3.00 12.52 4.66
N LEU A 52 -2.20 11.46 4.51
CA LEU A 52 -2.40 10.46 3.46
C LEU A 52 -3.75 9.73 3.61
N LEU A 53 -4.13 9.36 4.84
CA LEU A 53 -5.39 8.68 5.14
C LEU A 53 -6.59 9.56 4.74
N HIS A 54 -6.60 10.85 5.13
CA HIS A 54 -7.65 11.79 4.72
C HIS A 54 -7.66 12.01 3.20
N ALA A 55 -6.47 12.16 2.60
CA ALA A 55 -6.36 12.37 1.16
C ALA A 55 -6.88 11.17 0.36
N VAL A 56 -6.60 9.93 0.81
CA VAL A 56 -7.10 8.70 0.18
C VAL A 56 -8.60 8.51 0.44
N GLY A 57 -9.12 8.86 1.62
CA GLY A 57 -10.56 8.78 1.89
C GLY A 57 -11.41 9.63 0.94
N LYS A 58 -10.82 10.73 0.43
CA LYS A 58 -11.42 11.64 -0.54
C LYS A 58 -10.91 11.45 -1.97
N ASP A 59 -10.10 10.42 -2.22
CA ASP A 59 -9.59 10.14 -3.56
C ASP A 59 -10.68 9.50 -4.43
N PRO A 60 -11.01 10.06 -5.61
CA PRO A 60 -12.06 9.52 -6.48
C PRO A 60 -11.84 8.06 -6.90
N ALA A 61 -10.60 7.60 -7.09
CA ALA A 61 -10.35 6.19 -7.42
C ALA A 61 -10.74 5.28 -6.25
N MET A 62 -10.36 5.64 -5.02
CA MET A 62 -10.76 4.94 -3.81
C MET A 62 -12.28 4.96 -3.62
N MET A 63 -12.91 6.11 -3.85
CA MET A 63 -14.36 6.26 -3.67
C MET A 63 -15.18 5.43 -4.67
N VAL A 64 -14.71 5.28 -5.90
CA VAL A 64 -15.31 4.33 -6.86
C VAL A 64 -15.00 2.89 -6.46
N TYR A 65 -13.76 2.60 -6.03
CA TYR A 65 -13.35 1.25 -5.67
C TYR A 65 -14.13 0.68 -4.48
N LEU A 66 -14.48 1.51 -3.50
CA LEU A 66 -15.22 1.10 -2.31
C LEU A 66 -16.67 1.57 -2.29
N ASP A 67 -17.19 2.04 -3.43
CA ASP A 67 -18.57 2.49 -3.61
C ASP A 67 -19.01 3.58 -2.61
N SER A 68 -18.07 4.37 -2.09
CA SER A 68 -18.38 5.43 -1.12
C SER A 68 -18.95 6.69 -1.79
N ALA A 69 -18.73 6.88 -3.09
CA ALA A 69 -19.31 8.00 -3.85
C ALA A 69 -20.84 7.98 -3.92
N THR A 70 -21.47 6.82 -3.65
CA THR A 70 -22.92 6.65 -3.61
C THR A 70 -23.49 6.58 -2.19
N ASN A 71 -22.66 6.80 -1.16
CA ASN A 71 -23.04 6.75 0.25
C ASN A 71 -23.87 7.97 0.66
N ARG A 72 -25.14 7.75 1.05
CA ARG A 72 -26.12 8.81 1.32
C ARG A 72 -26.89 8.51 2.58
N ARG A 73 -27.35 9.56 3.25
CA ARG A 73 -28.33 9.49 4.34
C ARG A 73 -29.52 8.62 3.91
N GLY A 74 -29.93 7.71 4.79
CA GLY A 74 -31.04 6.77 4.56
C GLY A 74 -30.63 5.47 3.86
N SER A 75 -29.46 5.43 3.22
CA SER A 75 -28.85 4.19 2.70
C SER A 75 -27.33 4.22 2.89
N PRO A 76 -26.83 4.11 4.14
CA PRO A 76 -25.40 4.12 4.42
C PRO A 76 -24.70 2.91 3.78
N ASN A 77 -23.59 3.16 3.07
CA ASN A 77 -22.74 2.10 2.53
C ASN A 77 -21.57 1.84 3.48
N GLU A 78 -21.55 0.64 4.07
CA GLU A 78 -20.57 0.22 5.06
C GLU A 78 -19.20 -0.14 4.48
N ASN A 79 -19.09 -0.34 3.16
CA ASN A 79 -17.88 -0.91 2.56
C ASN A 79 -16.63 -0.08 2.90
N PHE A 80 -16.62 1.23 2.61
CA PHE A 80 -15.48 2.08 2.96
C PHE A 80 -15.20 2.13 4.48
N ALA A 81 -16.24 2.16 5.31
CA ALA A 81 -16.09 2.18 6.76
C ALA A 81 -15.43 0.89 7.28
N ARG A 82 -15.82 -0.27 6.74
CA ARG A 82 -15.23 -1.57 7.07
C ARG A 82 -13.77 -1.63 6.62
N GLU A 83 -13.49 -1.30 5.37
CA GLU A 83 -12.13 -1.40 4.83
C GLU A 83 -11.15 -0.41 5.49
N VAL A 84 -11.59 0.82 5.78
CA VAL A 84 -10.71 1.80 6.44
C VAL A 84 -10.35 1.36 7.86
N MET A 85 -11.29 0.75 8.59
CA MET A 85 -11.05 0.18 9.93
C MET A 85 -10.21 -1.10 9.86
N GLU A 86 -10.56 -2.04 8.99
CA GLU A 86 -9.95 -3.38 8.93
C GLU A 86 -8.59 -3.38 8.23
N LEU A 87 -8.50 -2.81 7.03
CA LEU A 87 -7.35 -3.03 6.14
C LEU A 87 -6.35 -1.88 6.14
N PHE A 88 -6.80 -0.68 6.50
CA PHE A 88 -5.99 0.53 6.42
C PHE A 88 -5.55 1.08 7.80
N THR A 89 -6.33 0.85 8.86
CA THR A 89 -6.04 1.43 10.18
C THR A 89 -5.94 0.42 11.31
N LEU A 90 -7.03 -0.05 11.89
CA LEU A 90 -7.02 -0.77 13.16
C LEU A 90 -6.62 -2.23 13.03
N GLY A 91 -6.98 -2.88 11.92
CA GLY A 91 -6.92 -4.33 11.82
C GLY A 91 -8.21 -5.00 12.30
N GLU A 92 -8.40 -6.25 11.88
CA GLU A 92 -9.54 -7.08 12.27
C GLU A 92 -9.61 -7.27 13.80
N GLY A 93 -10.83 -7.22 14.36
CA GLY A 93 -11.08 -7.45 15.79
C GLY A 93 -10.92 -6.24 16.71
N HIS A 94 -10.70 -5.04 16.16
CA HIS A 94 -10.48 -3.81 16.93
C HIS A 94 -11.63 -2.79 16.83
N TYR A 95 -12.78 -3.20 16.29
CA TYR A 95 -14.00 -2.42 16.15
C TYR A 95 -15.21 -3.36 16.22
N SER A 96 -16.38 -2.82 16.53
CA SER A 96 -17.65 -3.54 16.48
C SER A 96 -18.37 -3.32 15.15
N GLU A 97 -19.35 -4.18 14.86
CA GLU A 97 -20.25 -3.96 13.71
C GLU A 97 -21.05 -2.65 13.84
N GLN A 98 -21.31 -2.20 15.08
CA GLN A 98 -21.97 -0.92 15.32
C GLN A 98 -21.06 0.26 14.93
N ASP A 99 -19.75 0.16 15.20
CA ASP A 99 -18.80 1.20 14.80
C ASP A 99 -18.76 1.36 13.28
N ILE A 100 -18.84 0.24 12.54
CA ILE A 100 -18.89 0.26 11.06
C ILE A 100 -20.13 0.99 10.58
N LYS A 101 -21.31 0.69 11.14
CA LYS A 101 -22.58 1.34 10.79
C LYS A 101 -22.56 2.83 11.07
N GLU A 102 -22.07 3.22 12.24
CA GLU A 102 -21.99 4.63 12.65
C GLU A 102 -20.96 5.40 11.84
N ALA A 103 -19.82 4.79 11.52
CA ALA A 103 -18.83 5.37 10.61
C ALA A 103 -19.39 5.49 9.18
N ALA A 104 -20.11 4.49 8.68
CA ALA A 104 -20.77 4.54 7.37
C ALA A 104 -21.74 5.73 7.28
N ARG A 105 -22.52 5.98 8.34
CA ARG A 105 -23.37 7.17 8.47
C ARG A 105 -22.54 8.46 8.44
N ALA A 106 -21.39 8.51 9.10
CA ALA A 106 -20.53 9.69 9.11
C ALA A 106 -19.93 10.00 7.72
N PHE A 107 -19.61 8.97 6.93
CA PHE A 107 -19.12 9.13 5.56
C PHE A 107 -20.20 9.51 4.53
N THR A 108 -21.47 9.56 4.90
CA THR A 108 -22.54 9.97 3.97
C THR A 108 -22.33 11.41 3.49
N GLY A 109 -22.63 11.68 2.21
CA GLY A 109 -22.46 13.00 1.61
C GLY A 109 -21.09 13.23 0.95
N TRP A 110 -20.12 12.36 1.16
CA TRP A 110 -18.91 12.29 0.32
C TRP A 110 -19.30 11.76 -1.07
N SER A 111 -19.05 12.56 -2.11
CA SER A 111 -19.43 12.26 -3.49
C SER A 111 -18.30 12.62 -4.44
N ILE A 112 -18.44 12.18 -5.69
CA ILE A 112 -17.63 12.67 -6.81
C ILE A 112 -18.48 13.64 -7.64
N GLU A 113 -17.88 14.69 -8.18
CA GLU A 113 -18.48 15.55 -9.20
C GLU A 113 -18.36 14.88 -10.59
N PRO A 114 -19.47 14.46 -11.23
CA PRO A 114 -19.38 13.70 -12.48
C PRO A 114 -18.65 14.42 -13.62
N ALA A 115 -18.71 15.75 -13.66
CA ALA A 115 -18.08 16.54 -14.72
C ALA A 115 -16.55 16.59 -14.62
N THR A 116 -16.01 16.70 -13.40
CA THR A 116 -14.56 16.86 -13.17
C THR A 116 -13.89 15.57 -12.69
N GLY A 117 -14.67 14.64 -12.13
CA GLY A 117 -14.16 13.44 -11.47
C GLY A 117 -13.49 13.75 -10.13
N GLU A 118 -13.77 14.90 -9.51
CA GLU A 118 -13.15 15.35 -8.26
C GLU A 118 -14.07 15.11 -7.05
N PHE A 119 -13.49 15.07 -5.85
CA PHE A 119 -14.24 14.99 -4.61
C PHE A 119 -15.19 16.18 -4.46
N ARG A 120 -16.40 15.92 -4.00
CA ARG A 120 -17.40 16.93 -3.67
C ARG A 120 -18.16 16.55 -2.40
N TRP A 121 -18.15 17.46 -1.44
CA TRP A 121 -19.02 17.37 -0.27
C TRP A 121 -20.46 17.79 -0.62
N ARG A 122 -21.45 16.94 -0.27
CA ARG A 122 -22.88 17.19 -0.48
C ARG A 122 -23.63 17.14 0.85
N PRO A 123 -23.75 18.28 1.57
CA PRO A 123 -24.37 18.33 2.90
C PRO A 123 -25.80 17.77 2.96
N PHE A 124 -26.59 17.95 1.89
CA PHE A 124 -27.96 17.44 1.82
C PHE A 124 -28.05 15.91 1.89
N PHE A 125 -27.01 15.20 1.45
CA PHE A 125 -26.92 13.75 1.52
C PHE A 125 -26.22 13.25 2.78
N HIS A 126 -25.76 14.13 3.66
CA HIS A 126 -25.15 13.74 4.91
C HIS A 126 -26.20 13.48 6.00
N ASP A 127 -25.97 12.42 6.77
CA ASP A 127 -26.69 12.17 8.01
C ASP A 127 -26.12 13.05 9.12
N GLY A 128 -26.77 14.19 9.40
CA GLY A 128 -26.39 15.09 10.49
C GLY A 128 -26.80 14.64 11.90
N GLY A 129 -27.27 13.39 12.07
CA GLY A 129 -27.61 12.84 13.37
C GLY A 129 -26.36 12.58 14.23
N SER A 130 -26.57 12.47 15.55
CA SER A 130 -25.52 12.01 16.47
C SER A 130 -25.12 10.57 16.11
N LYS A 131 -23.81 10.33 16.15
CA LYS A 131 -23.16 9.06 15.84
C LYS A 131 -22.16 8.74 16.95
N THR A 132 -21.91 7.45 17.15
CA THR A 132 -20.91 6.98 18.12
C THR A 132 -19.96 6.04 17.42
N VAL A 133 -18.68 6.38 17.37
CA VAL A 133 -17.63 5.56 16.77
C VAL A 133 -16.50 5.40 17.78
N LEU A 134 -16.18 4.15 18.13
CA LEU A 134 -15.13 3.78 19.09
C LEU A 134 -15.23 4.54 20.42
N GLY A 135 -16.46 4.68 20.92
CA GLY A 135 -16.78 5.36 22.18
C GLY A 135 -16.82 6.89 22.10
N VAL A 136 -16.52 7.50 20.94
CA VAL A 136 -16.64 8.94 20.74
C VAL A 136 -18.00 9.25 20.12
N SER A 137 -18.80 10.08 20.80
CA SER A 137 -20.13 10.47 20.34
C SER A 137 -20.20 11.93 19.92
N GLY A 138 -20.96 12.21 18.87
CA GLY A 138 -21.24 13.58 18.41
C GLY A 138 -21.86 13.61 17.03
N ASN A 139 -22.01 14.81 16.45
CA ASN A 139 -22.34 14.94 15.03
C ASN A 139 -21.10 14.71 14.17
N LEU A 140 -20.65 13.46 14.12
CA LEU A 140 -19.42 13.06 13.43
C LEU A 140 -19.62 13.08 11.92
N ASP A 141 -18.66 13.67 11.20
CA ASP A 141 -18.52 13.54 9.75
C ASP A 141 -17.39 12.56 9.40
N GLY A 142 -17.14 12.37 8.11
CA GLY A 142 -16.11 11.44 7.65
C GLY A 142 -14.69 11.81 8.08
N ASP A 143 -14.35 13.10 8.19
CA ASP A 143 -13.02 13.51 8.66
C ASP A 143 -12.88 13.19 10.16
N ALA A 144 -13.92 13.49 10.97
CA ALA A 144 -13.93 13.16 12.38
C ALA A 144 -13.74 11.66 12.64
N VAL A 145 -14.33 10.79 11.81
CA VAL A 145 -14.09 9.35 11.91
C VAL A 145 -12.63 9.00 11.66
N LEU A 146 -12.00 9.56 10.62
CA LEU A 146 -10.59 9.30 10.35
C LEU A 146 -9.69 9.80 11.50
N ASP A 147 -10.00 10.94 12.10
CA ASP A 147 -9.31 11.45 13.29
C ASP A 147 -9.48 10.52 14.50
N ILE A 148 -10.68 9.98 14.72
CA ILE A 148 -10.94 8.99 15.77
C ILE A 148 -10.10 7.72 15.55
N LEU A 149 -9.96 7.25 14.30
CA LEU A 149 -9.11 6.10 13.97
C LEU A 149 -7.64 6.41 14.24
N LEU A 150 -7.15 7.59 13.84
CA LEU A 150 -5.78 8.05 14.12
C LEU A 150 -5.51 8.25 15.62
N ALA A 151 -6.55 8.49 16.43
CA ALA A 151 -6.42 8.57 17.88
C ALA A 151 -6.26 7.19 18.55
N GLN A 152 -6.48 6.08 17.85
CA GLN A 152 -6.27 4.74 18.41
C GLN A 152 -4.78 4.32 18.32
N PRO A 153 -4.15 3.87 19.42
CA PRO A 153 -2.79 3.29 19.39
C PRO A 153 -2.65 2.18 18.34
N GLN A 154 -3.70 1.38 18.17
CA GLN A 154 -3.79 0.25 17.25
C GLN A 154 -3.49 0.65 15.82
N THR A 155 -3.91 1.85 15.39
CA THR A 155 -3.62 2.36 14.03
C THR A 155 -2.13 2.49 13.78
N ALA A 156 -1.38 3.02 14.75
CA ALA A 156 0.07 3.13 14.62
C ALA A 156 0.74 1.76 14.62
N GLU A 157 0.30 0.85 15.49
CA GLU A 157 0.83 -0.52 15.56
C GLU A 157 0.58 -1.31 14.27
N PHE A 158 -0.63 -1.20 13.71
CA PHE A 158 -1.00 -1.86 12.47
C PHE A 158 -0.13 -1.41 11.29
N VAL A 159 0.02 -0.09 11.11
CA VAL A 159 0.85 0.47 10.03
C VAL A 159 2.32 0.09 10.22
N VAL A 160 2.86 0.20 11.44
CA VAL A 160 4.24 -0.19 11.73
C VAL A 160 4.47 -1.68 11.51
N ARG A 161 3.50 -2.54 11.85
CA ARG A 161 3.57 -3.98 11.58
C ARG A 161 3.63 -4.28 10.08
N LYS A 162 2.87 -3.56 9.26
CA LYS A 162 2.95 -3.68 7.78
C LYS A 162 4.30 -3.19 7.27
N LEU A 163 4.82 -2.06 7.76
CA LEU A 163 6.15 -1.57 7.42
C LEU A 163 7.26 -2.55 7.85
N TRP A 164 7.13 -3.18 9.01
CA TRP A 164 8.06 -4.19 9.47
C TRP A 164 8.14 -5.37 8.49
N ARG A 165 6.98 -5.88 8.05
CA ARG A 165 6.91 -6.95 7.04
C ARG A 165 7.47 -6.56 5.68
N GLU A 166 7.44 -5.27 5.36
CA GLU A 166 8.00 -4.73 4.13
C GLU A 166 9.54 -4.62 4.19
N PHE A 167 10.11 -4.28 5.35
CA PHE A 167 11.53 -3.89 5.43
C PHE A 167 12.44 -4.81 6.25
N VAL A 168 11.90 -5.58 7.20
CA VAL A 168 12.70 -6.36 8.16
C VAL A 168 12.50 -7.86 7.96
N SER A 169 11.29 -8.37 8.25
CA SER A 169 11.00 -9.81 8.26
C SER A 169 9.50 -10.09 8.19
N LEU A 170 9.12 -11.27 7.72
CA LEU A 170 7.69 -11.69 7.67
C LEU A 170 7.05 -11.83 9.06
N THR A 171 7.87 -12.10 10.08
CA THR A 171 7.45 -12.26 11.47
C THR A 171 7.85 -11.02 12.28
N PRO A 172 6.90 -10.14 12.64
CA PRO A 172 7.17 -8.93 13.39
C PRO A 172 7.61 -9.21 14.83
N ASP A 173 8.57 -8.42 15.33
CA ASP A 173 8.85 -8.32 16.75
C ASP A 173 7.86 -7.35 17.39
N GLU A 174 6.87 -7.88 18.11
CA GLU A 174 5.78 -7.08 18.71
C GLU A 174 6.26 -6.12 19.82
N VAL A 175 7.46 -6.32 20.40
CA VAL A 175 8.03 -5.36 21.34
C VAL A 175 8.56 -4.14 20.59
N GLU A 176 9.33 -4.37 19.53
CA GLU A 176 9.85 -3.29 18.69
C GLU A 176 8.75 -2.58 17.91
N VAL A 177 7.76 -3.32 17.37
CA VAL A 177 6.59 -2.73 16.68
C VAL A 177 5.89 -1.74 17.61
N ARG A 178 5.59 -2.10 18.86
CA ARG A 178 4.95 -1.19 19.82
C ARG A 178 5.83 0.00 20.19
N ARG A 179 7.14 -0.20 20.32
CA ARG A 179 8.10 0.90 20.59
C ARG A 179 8.11 1.91 19.44
N ILE A 180 8.21 1.43 18.21
CA ILE A 180 8.26 2.26 16.99
C ILE A 180 6.90 2.90 16.74
N ALA A 181 5.80 2.18 16.95
CA ALA A 181 4.42 2.70 16.80
C ALA A 181 4.14 3.88 17.72
N ARG A 182 4.60 3.84 18.98
CA ARG A 182 4.52 5.01 19.88
C ARG A 182 5.24 6.21 19.29
N ARG A 183 6.50 6.05 18.84
CA ARG A 183 7.30 7.13 18.23
C ARG A 183 6.66 7.68 16.95
N PHE A 184 6.12 6.80 16.12
CA PHE A 184 5.40 7.15 14.91
C PHE A 184 4.16 7.99 15.24
N ARG A 185 3.36 7.57 16.22
CA ARG A 185 2.18 8.31 16.67
C ARG A 185 2.52 9.64 17.33
N ASP A 186 3.51 9.67 18.22
CA ASP A 186 3.96 10.87 18.94
C ASP A 186 4.53 11.93 17.98
N SER A 187 5.09 11.49 16.84
CA SER A 187 5.50 12.40 15.75
C SER A 187 4.34 12.97 14.94
N GLY A 188 3.10 12.67 15.32
CA GLY A 188 1.90 13.02 14.57
C GLY A 188 1.73 12.19 13.31
N TYR A 189 2.24 10.95 13.25
CA TYR A 189 2.22 10.07 12.07
C TYR A 189 3.19 10.47 10.91
N ASP A 190 4.37 11.02 11.19
CA ASP A 190 5.42 11.21 10.17
C ASP A 190 6.03 9.86 9.74
N THR A 191 5.78 9.45 8.49
CA THR A 191 6.30 8.19 7.92
C THR A 191 7.83 8.12 7.98
N ARG A 192 8.53 9.25 7.87
CA ARG A 192 10.01 9.27 7.96
C ARG A 192 10.50 8.85 9.34
N VAL A 193 9.74 9.14 10.40
CA VAL A 193 10.08 8.73 11.76
C VAL A 193 9.97 7.22 11.88
N ALA A 194 8.86 6.63 11.44
CA ALA A 194 8.70 5.18 11.41
C ALA A 194 9.82 4.48 10.61
N LEU A 195 10.11 4.98 9.40
CA LEU A 195 11.17 4.41 8.55
C LEU A 195 12.55 4.55 9.18
N ARG A 196 12.86 5.69 9.80
CA ARG A 196 14.16 5.89 10.47
C ARG A 196 14.34 4.92 11.63
N GLU A 197 13.30 4.73 12.45
CA GLU A 197 13.33 3.81 13.58
C GLU A 197 13.44 2.35 13.11
N ILE A 198 12.73 1.96 12.04
CA ILE A 198 12.80 0.60 11.46
C ILE A 198 14.19 0.34 10.86
N LEU A 199 14.64 1.19 9.93
CA LEU A 199 15.90 0.99 9.20
C LEU A 199 17.15 1.22 10.07
N GLY A 200 16.98 1.94 11.18
CA GLY A 200 18.01 2.12 12.22
C GLY A 200 17.96 1.06 13.33
N SER A 201 16.97 0.16 13.33
CA SER A 201 16.82 -0.85 14.38
C SER A 201 17.91 -1.91 14.29
N ARG A 202 18.24 -2.53 15.44
CA ARG A 202 19.15 -3.68 15.46
C ARG A 202 18.57 -4.87 14.68
N ALA A 203 17.26 -5.06 14.75
CA ALA A 203 16.56 -6.13 14.03
C ALA A 203 16.79 -6.04 12.52
N PHE A 204 16.70 -4.85 11.92
CA PHE A 204 16.97 -4.65 10.49
C PHE A 204 18.38 -5.09 10.07
N TRP A 205 19.38 -4.88 10.93
CA TRP A 205 20.78 -5.24 10.65
C TRP A 205 21.19 -6.62 11.16
N ALA A 206 20.29 -7.33 11.85
CA ALA A 206 20.56 -8.62 12.44
C ALA A 206 20.87 -9.67 11.35
N PRO A 207 21.82 -10.59 11.58
CA PRO A 207 22.13 -11.66 10.63
C PRO A 207 20.89 -12.46 10.18
N GLU A 208 19.95 -12.69 11.08
CA GLU A 208 18.74 -13.49 10.87
C GLU A 208 17.72 -12.77 9.96
N SER A 209 17.80 -11.44 9.86
CA SER A 209 16.94 -10.64 8.97
C SER A 209 17.52 -10.51 7.56
N ARG A 210 18.78 -10.92 7.35
CA ARG A 210 19.37 -10.96 6.01
C ARG A 210 18.68 -12.03 5.17
N LEU A 211 18.18 -11.64 4.00
CA LEU A 211 17.46 -12.51 3.07
C LEU A 211 16.14 -13.09 3.63
N ALA A 212 15.64 -12.57 4.75
CA ALA A 212 14.38 -13.02 5.35
C ALA A 212 13.13 -12.68 4.52
N LEU A 213 13.26 -11.81 3.51
CA LEU A 213 12.18 -11.36 2.65
C LEU A 213 12.36 -11.84 1.21
N VAL A 214 11.33 -12.47 0.68
CA VAL A 214 11.25 -12.82 -0.75
C VAL A 214 10.99 -11.55 -1.55
N LYS A 215 11.89 -11.21 -2.48
CA LYS A 215 11.72 -10.06 -3.39
C LYS A 215 10.39 -10.18 -4.14
N SER A 216 9.60 -9.09 -4.10
CA SER A 216 8.41 -8.94 -4.94
C SER A 216 8.78 -9.03 -6.42
N PRO A 217 7.85 -9.38 -7.33
CA PRO A 217 8.11 -9.34 -8.77
C PRO A 217 8.68 -8.00 -9.26
N VAL A 218 8.19 -6.87 -8.76
CA VAL A 218 8.73 -5.54 -9.10
C VAL A 218 10.18 -5.40 -8.66
N ASP A 219 10.48 -5.72 -7.39
CA ASP A 219 11.85 -5.60 -6.87
C ASP A 219 12.81 -6.57 -7.56
N TRP A 220 12.34 -7.77 -7.88
CA TRP A 220 13.13 -8.79 -8.54
C TRP A 220 13.44 -8.39 -9.99
N VAL A 221 12.44 -7.94 -10.76
CA VAL A 221 12.63 -7.49 -12.15
C VAL A 221 13.55 -6.26 -12.20
N LEU A 222 13.23 -5.20 -11.45
CA LEU A 222 14.01 -3.97 -11.46
C LEU A 222 15.41 -4.16 -10.87
N GLY A 223 15.52 -4.99 -9.83
CA GLY A 223 16.80 -5.36 -9.24
C GLY A 223 17.68 -6.11 -10.24
N THR A 224 17.12 -7.07 -10.98
CA THR A 224 17.85 -7.82 -12.01
C THR A 224 18.35 -6.90 -13.14
N LEU A 225 17.49 -6.03 -13.66
CA LEU A 225 17.87 -5.05 -14.69
C LEU A 225 19.02 -4.14 -14.20
N ASN A 226 18.92 -3.63 -12.97
CA ASN A 226 19.95 -2.77 -12.39
C ASN A 226 21.26 -3.50 -12.11
N SER A 227 21.22 -4.72 -11.57
CA SER A 227 22.41 -5.53 -11.29
C SER A 227 23.15 -5.92 -12.57
N LEU A 228 22.40 -6.22 -13.64
CA LEU A 228 22.97 -6.56 -14.94
C LEU A 228 23.30 -5.33 -15.81
N GLN A 229 23.00 -4.12 -15.33
CA GLN A 229 23.15 -2.86 -16.09
C GLN A 229 22.38 -2.86 -17.43
N ILE A 230 21.29 -3.62 -17.51
CA ILE A 230 20.45 -3.74 -18.72
C ILE A 230 19.42 -2.62 -18.74
N GLU A 231 19.26 -1.97 -19.89
CA GLU A 231 18.21 -0.96 -20.07
C GLU A 231 16.82 -1.58 -19.94
N ALA A 232 15.94 -0.90 -19.21
CA ALA A 232 14.60 -1.39 -18.97
C ALA A 232 13.84 -1.55 -20.32
N PRO A 233 13.22 -2.72 -20.59
CA PRO A 233 12.35 -2.90 -21.74
C PRO A 233 11.18 -1.91 -21.75
N GLU A 234 10.50 -1.83 -22.91
CA GLU A 234 9.27 -1.06 -23.06
C GLU A 234 8.27 -1.33 -21.91
N PRO A 235 7.59 -0.30 -21.37
CA PRO A 235 6.72 -0.43 -20.18
C PRO A 235 5.66 -1.52 -20.30
N LEU A 236 5.11 -1.74 -21.50
CA LEU A 236 4.11 -2.78 -21.74
C LEU A 236 4.69 -4.20 -21.54
N LEU A 237 5.92 -4.44 -22.02
CA LEU A 237 6.62 -5.72 -21.83
C LEU A 237 6.98 -5.96 -20.36
N LEU A 238 7.33 -4.90 -19.64
CA LEU A 238 7.52 -4.96 -18.18
C LEU A 238 6.22 -5.32 -17.47
N GLY A 239 5.11 -4.70 -17.84
CA GLY A 239 3.78 -5.01 -17.29
C GLY A 239 3.42 -6.49 -17.45
N PHE A 240 3.60 -7.05 -18.66
CA PHE A 240 3.37 -8.47 -18.89
C PHE A 240 4.27 -9.39 -18.05
N ALA A 241 5.56 -9.04 -17.89
CA ALA A 241 6.46 -9.82 -17.05
C ALA A 241 6.03 -9.79 -15.58
N LEU A 242 5.69 -8.63 -15.05
CA LEU A 242 5.23 -8.47 -13.67
C LEU A 242 3.93 -9.25 -13.41
N ARG A 243 2.97 -9.20 -14.35
CA ARG A 243 1.74 -9.98 -14.29
C ARG A 243 2.00 -11.49 -14.27
N GLN A 244 2.87 -11.99 -15.15
CA GLN A 244 3.24 -13.42 -15.17
C GLN A 244 3.90 -13.88 -13.87
N LEU A 245 4.62 -12.97 -13.21
CA LEU A 245 5.26 -13.21 -11.92
C LEU A 245 4.32 -13.03 -10.72
N GLY A 246 3.05 -12.65 -10.94
CA GLY A 246 2.02 -12.56 -9.92
C GLY A 246 1.73 -11.15 -9.36
N GLN A 247 2.33 -10.09 -9.91
CA GLN A 247 2.13 -8.71 -9.46
C GLN A 247 1.70 -7.81 -10.63
N ASP A 248 0.43 -7.90 -11.03
CA ASP A 248 -0.16 -7.04 -12.06
C ASP A 248 -0.47 -5.65 -11.49
N LEU A 249 0.42 -4.67 -11.69
CA LEU A 249 0.27 -3.32 -11.13
C LEU A 249 -1.08 -2.69 -11.49
N PHE A 250 -1.69 -1.98 -10.54
CA PHE A 250 -3.06 -1.44 -10.65
C PHE A 250 -4.17 -2.49 -10.75
N ALA A 251 -3.87 -3.78 -10.64
CA ALA A 251 -4.84 -4.87 -10.61
C ALA A 251 -4.52 -5.88 -9.49
N PRO A 252 -4.55 -5.45 -8.20
CA PRO A 252 -4.37 -6.35 -7.08
C PRO A 252 -5.47 -7.44 -7.08
N PRO A 253 -5.16 -8.65 -6.56
CA PRO A 253 -6.06 -9.80 -6.66
C PRO A 253 -7.34 -9.67 -5.82
N ASN A 254 -7.29 -8.90 -4.72
CA ASN A 254 -8.43 -8.60 -3.86
C ASN A 254 -8.17 -7.33 -3.02
N VAL A 255 -9.11 -6.97 -2.16
CA VAL A 255 -9.06 -5.77 -1.30
C VAL A 255 -7.90 -5.76 -0.30
N ARG A 256 -7.31 -6.93 0.02
CA ARG A 256 -6.12 -7.04 0.90
C ARG A 256 -4.81 -6.79 0.15
N GLY A 257 -4.86 -6.57 -1.17
CA GLY A 257 -3.70 -6.26 -2.00
C GLY A 257 -2.95 -7.52 -2.41
N TRP A 258 -1.65 -7.38 -2.67
CA TRP A 258 -0.74 -8.50 -2.87
C TRP A 258 -0.25 -9.05 -1.53
N PRO A 259 -0.42 -10.36 -1.25
CA PRO A 259 -0.11 -10.97 0.05
C PRO A 259 1.35 -10.82 0.52
N GLY A 260 2.31 -10.73 -0.41
CA GLY A 260 3.72 -10.65 -0.07
C GLY A 260 4.35 -12.01 0.29
N GLY A 261 5.62 -11.97 0.72
CA GLY A 261 6.32 -13.13 1.28
C GLY A 261 6.39 -14.35 0.35
N GLU A 262 6.09 -15.52 0.90
CA GLU A 262 6.16 -16.81 0.18
C GLU A 262 5.20 -16.90 -1.00
N ALA A 263 4.13 -16.10 -1.04
CA ALA A 263 3.22 -16.06 -2.19
C ALA A 263 3.92 -15.63 -3.49
N TRP A 264 5.08 -14.97 -3.39
CA TRP A 264 5.90 -14.59 -4.54
C TRP A 264 6.70 -15.73 -5.16
N ILE A 265 6.89 -16.84 -4.44
CA ILE A 265 7.75 -17.94 -4.87
C ILE A 265 7.01 -19.27 -4.78
N ASN A 266 6.68 -19.82 -5.95
CA ASN A 266 6.14 -21.17 -6.12
C ASN A 266 6.75 -21.78 -7.39
N SER A 267 6.44 -23.04 -7.68
CA SER A 267 7.02 -23.76 -8.83
C SER A 267 6.83 -23.00 -10.15
N SER A 268 5.68 -22.34 -10.35
CA SER A 268 5.36 -21.58 -11.55
C SER A 268 6.12 -20.24 -11.60
N THR A 269 6.11 -19.46 -10.52
CA THR A 269 6.79 -18.15 -10.51
C THR A 269 8.30 -18.29 -10.51
N LEU A 270 8.86 -19.34 -9.89
CA LEU A 270 10.28 -19.64 -9.94
C LEU A 270 10.76 -19.96 -11.37
N LEU A 271 9.99 -20.78 -12.09
CA LEU A 271 10.26 -21.04 -13.51
C LEU A 271 10.15 -19.76 -14.35
N ALA A 272 9.12 -18.95 -14.13
CA ALA A 272 8.94 -17.68 -14.84
C ALA A 272 10.10 -16.69 -14.57
N ARG A 273 10.62 -16.61 -13.33
CA ARG A 273 11.82 -15.83 -13.00
C ARG A 273 13.03 -16.32 -13.79
N LYS A 274 13.29 -17.63 -13.80
CA LYS A 274 14.38 -18.22 -14.59
C LYS A 274 14.26 -17.85 -16.07
N GLN A 275 13.08 -18.06 -16.67
CA GLN A 275 12.83 -17.75 -18.08
C GLN A 275 13.02 -16.26 -18.39
N TYR A 276 12.58 -15.37 -17.49
CA TYR A 276 12.77 -13.93 -17.66
C TYR A 276 14.27 -13.56 -17.63
N ALA A 277 15.03 -14.08 -16.66
CA ALA A 277 16.47 -13.82 -16.55
C ALA A 277 17.23 -14.35 -17.78
N GLU A 278 16.94 -15.57 -18.24
CA GLU A 278 17.54 -16.13 -19.45
C GLU A 278 17.25 -15.27 -20.69
N ARG A 279 16.03 -14.75 -20.82
CA ARG A 279 15.66 -13.90 -21.95
C ARG A 279 16.42 -12.57 -21.95
N LEU A 280 16.65 -11.98 -20.77
CA LEU A 280 17.46 -10.77 -20.64
C LEU A 280 18.91 -11.03 -21.09
N LEU A 281 19.54 -12.10 -20.60
CA LEU A 281 20.93 -12.43 -20.96
C LEU A 281 21.11 -12.73 -22.45
N ARG A 282 20.17 -13.46 -23.06
CA ARG A 282 20.23 -13.79 -24.51
C ARG A 282 20.13 -12.54 -25.38
N ARG A 283 19.39 -11.52 -24.96
CA ARG A 283 19.20 -10.27 -25.72
C ARG A 283 20.48 -9.43 -25.80
N GLU A 284 21.35 -9.52 -24.79
CA GLU A 284 22.61 -8.77 -24.74
C GLU A 284 23.84 -9.56 -25.21
N GLY A 285 23.68 -10.80 -25.67
CA GLY A 285 24.80 -11.62 -26.15
C GLY A 285 25.72 -12.18 -25.04
N HIS A 286 25.34 -12.04 -23.77
CA HIS A 286 26.08 -12.57 -22.63
C HIS A 286 25.77 -14.06 -22.39
N MET A 287 26.38 -14.95 -23.19
CA MET A 287 26.25 -16.40 -23.05
C MET A 287 26.97 -16.97 -21.82
N ASP A 288 28.00 -16.28 -21.30
CA ASP A 288 28.83 -16.75 -20.17
C ASP A 288 28.30 -16.39 -18.77
N ALA A 289 27.24 -15.58 -18.65
CA ALA A 289 26.65 -15.20 -17.35
C ALA A 289 25.69 -16.26 -16.77
N ARG A 290 25.56 -17.43 -17.41
CA ARG A 290 24.66 -18.51 -17.02
C ARG A 290 24.98 -19.10 -15.65
N GLU A 291 26.25 -19.14 -15.24
CA GLU A 291 26.65 -19.70 -13.94
C GLU A 291 26.35 -18.76 -12.76
N ALA A 292 26.42 -17.43 -12.95
CA ALA A 292 26.20 -16.45 -11.87
C ALA A 292 24.73 -16.29 -11.44
N LEU A 293 23.77 -16.69 -12.28
CA LEU A 293 22.32 -16.58 -11.99
C LEU A 293 21.71 -17.88 -11.45
N LEU A 294 22.43 -19.00 -11.57
CA LEU A 294 21.99 -20.32 -11.09
C LEU A 294 22.50 -20.64 -9.68
N ASP A 295 23.41 -19.83 -9.13
CA ASP A 295 23.79 -19.87 -7.73
C ASP A 295 22.89 -18.93 -6.92
N PRO A 296 21.97 -19.44 -6.08
CA PRO A 296 21.14 -18.61 -5.21
C PRO A 296 21.97 -17.78 -4.21
N VAL A 297 23.26 -18.09 -4.04
CA VAL A 297 24.21 -17.40 -3.15
C VAL A 297 25.00 -16.31 -3.90
N ALA A 298 25.13 -16.36 -5.23
CA ALA A 298 25.94 -15.37 -5.96
C ALA A 298 25.26 -13.99 -6.15
N GLN A 299 23.99 -13.84 -5.78
CA GLN A 299 23.30 -12.54 -5.72
C GLN A 299 23.63 -11.72 -4.45
N LEU A 300 24.72 -12.03 -3.74
CA LEU A 300 25.08 -11.52 -2.40
C LEU A 300 26.23 -10.50 -2.37
N LYS A 301 26.01 -9.33 -2.96
CA LYS A 301 26.54 -8.06 -2.42
C LYS A 301 25.45 -7.00 -2.42
#